data_AF-A0A0C3PAK2-F1
#
_entry.id   AF-A0A0C3PAK2-F1
#
_cell.length_a   1.000
_cell.length_b   1.000
_cell.length_c   1.000
_cell.angle_alpha   90.00
_cell.angle_beta   90.00
_cell.angle_gamma   90.00
#
_symmetry.space_group_name_H-M   'P 1'
#
loop_
_entity.id
_entity.type
_entity.pdbx_description
1 polymer ?
#
loop_
_entity_poly.entity_id
_entity_poly.type
_entity_poly.pdbx_seq_one_letter_code
_entity_poly.pdbx_strand_id
1 'polypeptide(L)'
;MVRTRSSTKNAKGGSASRVSISTMIMDAVKVKANCEQAIPETTYHSVQEREPEPTGQHHNFCILCQDGGDLWPCSNCERVVCSLCMTVPVEVQEKVRASDIMFECVCCHWLKSRRSSTGFYRDGTHVFEDWLKVNRPMELSVRSSLLSHPTLVIHLRLQSIPAGGPVEMATQVLAPYFPNGGFRFIDLPFNIGTKTLMDHSDNSCGDLFFGATPGGKNKASLPSECLDALLSPFDNILHGGLFVLLACGLVVRNEECFVSLQDAVVRHRFSSTIAFDAERLQTILTSNLIMGVVERMFIEGYPVQMAMSEALGESSRLRYHSNVYLLTLAYTDTTSRLTITKFMWSHRDIWPWGAPLLTQCPQCGCIQVQWFKCANNECGKVNGSGPQKFRFTKAPDITLLKPRKRSNSAWLEMPMGVREFPLHVS
;
A
#
# COMPACT_ATOMS: atom_id res chain seq x y z
N MET A 1 -48.60 -21.63 -6.19
CA MET A 1 -47.23 -21.67 -5.62
C MET A 1 -47.24 -20.96 -4.28
N VAL A 2 -47.02 -21.70 -3.19
CA VAL A 2 -47.00 -21.17 -1.83
C VAL A 2 -45.67 -20.46 -1.60
N ARG A 3 -45.68 -19.14 -1.40
CA ARG A 3 -44.49 -18.35 -1.04
C ARG A 3 -44.12 -18.66 0.42
N THR A 4 -43.01 -19.37 0.61
CA THR A 4 -42.37 -19.52 1.92
C THR A 4 -41.79 -18.17 2.35
N ARG A 5 -42.33 -17.60 3.42
CA ARG A 5 -41.74 -16.45 4.13
C ARG A 5 -40.48 -16.93 4.85
N SER A 6 -39.30 -16.58 4.35
CA SER A 6 -38.08 -16.70 5.16
C SER A 6 -38.02 -15.48 6.10
N SER A 7 -38.06 -15.73 7.41
CA SER A 7 -37.73 -14.72 8.40
C SER A 7 -36.21 -14.70 8.55
N THR A 8 -35.55 -13.68 8.02
CA THR A 8 -34.15 -13.40 8.34
C THR A 8 -34.06 -13.12 9.84
N LYS A 9 -33.48 -14.06 10.60
CA LYS A 9 -33.10 -13.80 11.99
C LYS A 9 -32.03 -12.73 11.97
N ASN A 10 -32.37 -11.52 12.37
CA ASN A 10 -31.39 -10.48 12.68
C ASN A 10 -30.51 -11.00 13.82
N ALA A 11 -29.32 -11.48 13.48
CA ALA A 11 -28.29 -11.79 14.47
C ALA A 11 -27.91 -10.46 15.13
N LYS A 12 -28.45 -10.21 16.32
CA LYS A 12 -27.95 -9.17 17.23
C LYS A 12 -26.58 -9.65 17.74
N GLY A 13 -25.54 -9.48 16.94
CA GLY A 13 -24.18 -9.64 17.43
C GLY A 13 -24.00 -8.66 18.58
N GLY A 14 -23.86 -9.16 19.81
CA GLY A 14 -23.59 -8.30 20.96
C GLY A 14 -22.26 -7.60 20.77
N SER A 15 -22.20 -6.32 21.16
CA SER A 15 -20.96 -5.55 21.24
C SER A 15 -19.99 -6.24 22.21
N ALA A 16 -18.72 -6.37 21.84
CA ALA A 16 -17.70 -6.88 22.73
C ALA A 16 -17.40 -5.86 23.83
N SER A 17 -17.10 -6.35 25.03
CA SER A 17 -16.68 -5.46 26.12
C SER A 17 -15.31 -4.87 25.79
N ARG A 18 -15.21 -3.54 25.79
CA ARG A 18 -13.94 -2.83 25.70
C ARG A 18 -13.11 -3.10 26.95
N VAL A 19 -11.86 -3.56 26.78
CA VAL A 19 -10.97 -3.92 27.90
C VAL A 19 -9.56 -3.40 27.61
N SER A 20 -8.94 -2.73 28.59
CA SER A 20 -7.55 -2.28 28.44
C SER A 20 -6.58 -3.46 28.36
N ILE A 21 -5.67 -3.44 27.39
CA ILE A 21 -4.75 -4.56 27.12
C ILE A 21 -3.61 -4.64 28.16
N SER A 22 -3.30 -3.53 28.84
CA SER A 22 -2.22 -3.39 29.82
C SER A 22 -2.17 -4.46 30.93
N THR A 23 -3.27 -5.17 31.17
CA THR A 23 -3.39 -6.22 32.20
C THR A 23 -3.18 -7.66 31.69
N MET A 24 -3.07 -7.91 30.38
CA MET A 24 -3.13 -9.29 29.83
C MET A 24 -1.87 -9.80 29.12
N ILE A 25 -0.92 -8.94 28.71
CA ILE A 25 0.20 -9.33 27.83
C ILE A 25 1.46 -9.82 28.58
N MET A 26 1.33 -10.53 29.69
CA MET A 26 2.53 -11.17 30.27
C MET A 26 2.84 -12.54 29.62
N ASP A 27 1.86 -13.19 29.00
CA ASP A 27 2.06 -14.54 28.44
C ASP A 27 2.42 -14.57 26.94
N ALA A 28 2.05 -13.55 26.16
CA ALA A 28 2.30 -13.51 24.71
C ALA A 28 3.76 -13.11 24.34
N VAL A 29 4.51 -12.52 25.28
CA VAL A 29 5.88 -11.99 25.04
C VAL A 29 6.95 -13.09 24.99
N LYS A 30 6.59 -14.37 25.21
CA LYS A 30 7.51 -15.51 24.98
C LYS A 30 8.01 -15.63 23.53
N VAL A 31 7.44 -14.89 22.57
CA VAL A 31 7.94 -14.77 21.19
C VAL A 31 9.33 -14.10 21.12
N LYS A 32 9.70 -13.27 22.09
CA LYS A 32 10.97 -12.51 22.07
C LYS A 32 12.22 -13.42 22.06
N ALA A 33 12.13 -14.59 22.71
CA ALA A 33 13.26 -15.50 22.87
C ALA A 33 13.77 -16.14 21.56
N ASN A 34 12.97 -16.16 20.49
CA ASN A 34 13.39 -16.71 19.20
C ASN A 34 13.87 -15.64 18.19
N CYS A 35 13.64 -14.35 18.45
CA CYS A 35 13.99 -13.28 17.50
C CYS A 35 15.38 -12.66 17.80
N GLU A 36 15.76 -12.58 19.07
CA GLU A 36 17.02 -11.95 19.52
C GLU A 36 18.29 -12.71 19.08
N GLN A 37 18.19 -13.96 18.59
CA GLN A 37 19.36 -14.71 18.10
C GLN A 37 19.81 -14.37 16.66
N ALA A 38 19.17 -13.41 15.96
CA ALA A 38 19.34 -13.30 14.51
C ALA A 38 19.45 -11.88 13.90
N ILE A 39 19.69 -10.81 14.67
CA ILE A 39 19.79 -9.46 14.09
C ILE A 39 21.01 -8.73 14.69
N PRO A 40 22.07 -8.46 13.91
CA PRO A 40 23.15 -7.57 14.32
C PRO A 40 22.60 -6.16 14.56
N GLU A 41 23.05 -5.49 15.63
CA GLU A 41 22.72 -4.09 15.89
C GLU A 41 23.28 -3.19 14.78
N THR A 42 22.41 -2.69 13.90
CA THR A 42 22.75 -1.65 12.93
C THR A 42 22.18 -0.31 13.39
N THR A 43 23.06 0.67 13.60
CA THR A 43 22.70 2.03 14.03
C THR A 43 21.95 2.76 12.90
N TYR A 44 20.66 3.05 13.11
CA TYR A 44 19.82 3.79 12.15
C TYR A 44 20.07 5.29 12.26
N HIS A 45 20.57 5.92 11.19
CA HIS A 45 20.57 7.38 11.05
C HIS A 45 19.28 7.86 10.35
N SER A 46 18.72 8.99 10.81
CA SER A 46 17.50 9.60 10.29
C SER A 46 17.60 9.89 8.79
N VAL A 47 16.57 9.49 8.04
CA VAL A 47 16.40 9.76 6.60
C VAL A 47 16.06 11.24 6.41
N GLN A 48 17.07 12.08 6.28
CA GLN A 48 16.94 13.34 5.54
C GLN A 48 17.09 13.02 4.05
N GLU A 49 16.36 13.74 3.20
CA GLU A 49 16.56 13.77 1.74
C GLU A 49 18.02 14.21 1.45
N ARG A 50 18.96 13.26 1.49
CA ARG A 50 20.35 13.50 1.11
C ARG A 50 20.43 13.49 -0.41
N GLU A 51 21.08 14.51 -0.96
CA GLU A 51 21.68 14.37 -2.28
C GLU A 51 22.59 13.12 -2.26
N PRO A 52 22.52 12.27 -3.29
CA PRO A 52 23.20 10.98 -3.27
C PRO A 52 24.71 11.20 -3.28
N GLU A 53 25.36 11.06 -2.13
CA GLU A 53 26.78 10.75 -2.11
C GLU A 53 26.95 9.39 -2.80
N PRO A 54 27.86 9.25 -3.77
CA PRO A 54 27.99 8.03 -4.58
C PRO A 54 28.57 6.91 -3.73
N THR A 55 27.73 6.25 -2.94
CA THR A 55 28.08 5.05 -2.18
C THR A 55 28.10 3.83 -3.10
N GLY A 56 29.02 3.85 -4.08
CA GLY A 56 29.72 2.73 -4.72
C GLY A 56 29.04 1.41 -5.11
N GLN A 57 27.73 1.21 -4.91
CA GLN A 57 27.04 -0.04 -5.22
C GLN A 57 25.98 0.20 -6.30
N HIS A 58 26.31 -0.29 -7.49
CA HIS A 58 25.34 -0.46 -8.56
C HIS A 58 24.35 -1.58 -8.22
N HIS A 59 23.15 -1.52 -8.81
CA HIS A 59 22.13 -2.55 -8.64
C HIS A 59 22.57 -3.88 -9.26
N ASN A 60 22.04 -4.98 -8.74
CA ASN A 60 22.34 -6.33 -9.24
C ASN A 60 21.45 -6.74 -10.43
N PHE A 61 20.55 -5.87 -10.88
CA PHE A 61 19.53 -6.18 -11.87
C PHE A 61 19.44 -5.13 -12.96
N CYS A 62 19.33 -5.60 -14.20
CA CYS A 62 19.17 -4.78 -15.39
C CYS A 62 17.89 -3.94 -15.31
N ILE A 63 18.00 -2.62 -15.45
CA ILE A 63 16.82 -1.72 -15.44
C ILE A 63 15.84 -1.99 -16.60
N LEU A 64 16.27 -2.69 -17.66
CA LEU A 64 15.45 -2.94 -18.84
C LEU A 64 14.59 -4.22 -18.72
N CYS A 65 15.13 -5.29 -18.14
CA CYS A 65 14.46 -6.60 -18.07
C CYS A 65 14.42 -7.22 -16.67
N GLN A 66 14.91 -6.53 -15.66
CA GLN A 66 14.91 -6.97 -14.25
C GLN A 66 15.71 -8.25 -13.97
N ASP A 67 16.43 -8.78 -14.97
CA ASP A 67 17.34 -9.91 -14.82
C ASP A 67 18.76 -9.45 -14.44
N GLY A 68 19.55 -10.34 -13.84
CA GLY A 68 20.99 -10.14 -13.61
C GLY A 68 21.87 -10.55 -14.80
N GLY A 69 23.14 -10.83 -14.54
CA GLY A 69 24.09 -11.39 -15.52
C GLY A 69 25.33 -10.53 -15.71
N ASP A 70 25.78 -10.40 -16.97
CA ASP A 70 26.87 -9.48 -17.34
C ASP A 70 26.30 -8.08 -17.51
N LEU A 71 26.70 -7.18 -16.60
CA LEU A 71 26.04 -5.90 -16.34
C LEU A 71 26.99 -4.73 -16.62
N TRP A 72 26.47 -3.71 -17.30
CA TRP A 72 27.15 -2.44 -17.54
C TRP A 72 26.70 -1.41 -16.49
N PRO A 73 27.57 -1.00 -15.55
CA PRO A 73 27.24 -0.07 -14.49
C PRO A 73 27.23 1.38 -14.98
N CYS A 74 26.13 2.10 -14.74
CA CYS A 74 26.02 3.50 -15.13
C CYS A 74 26.97 4.37 -14.28
N SER A 75 27.76 5.21 -14.92
CA SER A 75 28.68 6.11 -14.22
C SER A 75 27.97 7.30 -13.54
N ASN A 76 26.72 7.58 -13.92
CA ASN A 76 25.94 8.72 -13.43
C ASN A 76 24.81 8.35 -12.43
N CYS A 77 24.55 7.07 -12.19
CA CYS A 77 23.53 6.60 -11.23
C CYS A 77 23.77 5.12 -10.87
N GLU A 78 23.01 4.57 -9.93
CA GLU A 78 23.18 3.19 -9.46
C GLU A 78 22.69 2.11 -10.45
N ARG A 79 22.01 2.49 -11.54
CA ARG A 79 21.41 1.53 -12.47
C ARG A 79 22.46 0.77 -13.28
N VAL A 80 22.08 -0.43 -13.69
CA VAL A 80 22.86 -1.28 -14.60
C VAL A 80 22.04 -1.71 -15.81
N VAL A 81 22.71 -2.06 -16.91
CA VAL A 81 22.08 -2.64 -18.12
C VAL A 81 22.81 -3.92 -18.50
N CYS A 82 22.10 -5.03 -18.68
CA CYS A 82 22.74 -6.29 -19.08
C CYS A 82 23.11 -6.33 -20.57
N SER A 83 24.13 -7.11 -20.90
CA SER A 83 24.62 -7.30 -22.28
C SER A 83 23.61 -7.95 -23.23
N LEU A 84 22.56 -8.60 -22.70
CA LEU A 84 21.44 -9.12 -23.51
C LEU A 84 20.49 -8.00 -23.97
N CYS A 85 20.24 -7.00 -23.11
CA CYS A 85 19.37 -5.88 -23.42
C CYS A 85 20.05 -4.80 -24.26
N MET A 86 21.38 -4.71 -24.18
CA MET A 86 22.19 -3.76 -24.95
C MET A 86 23.39 -4.49 -25.55
N THR A 87 23.40 -4.66 -26.87
CA THR A 87 24.51 -5.35 -27.55
C THR A 87 25.66 -4.38 -27.79
N VAL A 88 26.81 -4.69 -27.20
CA VAL A 88 28.10 -4.06 -27.52
C VAL A 88 28.81 -4.94 -28.55
N PRO A 89 29.15 -4.42 -29.74
CA PRO A 89 29.87 -5.19 -30.77
C PRO A 89 31.19 -5.75 -30.23
N VAL A 90 31.55 -6.96 -30.64
CA VAL A 90 32.68 -7.71 -30.07
C VAL A 90 34.01 -6.99 -30.30
N GLU A 91 34.14 -6.29 -31.43
CA GLU A 91 35.33 -5.57 -31.88
C GLU A 91 35.75 -4.44 -30.93
N VAL A 92 34.81 -3.98 -30.10
CA VAL A 92 34.93 -2.79 -29.26
C VAL A 92 34.68 -3.09 -27.78
N GLN A 93 34.38 -4.34 -27.41
CA GLN A 93 34.15 -4.74 -26.01
C GLN A 93 35.34 -4.43 -25.12
N GLU A 94 36.57 -4.76 -25.55
CA GLU A 94 37.78 -4.44 -24.79
C GLU A 94 38.02 -2.93 -24.69
N LYS A 95 37.67 -2.17 -25.72
CA LYS A 95 37.77 -0.70 -25.71
C LYS A 95 36.85 -0.09 -24.66
N VAL A 96 35.59 -0.54 -24.57
CA VAL A 96 34.62 0.02 -23.61
C VAL A 96 34.80 -0.45 -22.17
N ARG A 97 35.59 -1.51 -21.94
CA ARG A 97 35.97 -1.96 -20.60
C ARG A 97 37.15 -1.19 -20.01
N ALA A 98 37.78 -0.31 -20.78
CA ALA A 98 38.87 0.51 -20.27
C ALA A 98 38.37 1.43 -19.14
N SER A 99 39.20 1.62 -18.11
CA SER A 99 38.82 2.32 -16.87
C SER A 99 38.52 3.81 -17.06
N ASP A 100 38.93 4.38 -18.18
CA ASP A 100 38.68 5.77 -18.57
C ASP A 100 37.37 5.93 -19.36
N ILE A 101 36.65 4.84 -19.61
CA ILE A 101 35.35 4.86 -20.29
C ILE A 101 34.22 4.98 -19.27
N MET A 102 33.32 5.92 -19.55
CA MET A 102 32.11 6.15 -18.79
C MET A 102 30.92 5.56 -19.53
N PHE A 103 30.08 4.80 -18.84
CA PHE A 103 28.81 4.30 -19.36
C PHE A 103 27.66 5.15 -18.82
N GLU A 104 26.78 5.64 -19.69
CA GLU A 104 25.55 6.32 -19.33
C GLU A 104 24.34 5.46 -19.74
N CYS A 105 23.57 5.00 -18.76
CA CYS A 105 22.40 4.17 -19.04
C CYS A 105 21.31 4.93 -19.82
N VAL A 106 20.40 4.16 -20.44
CA VAL A 106 19.29 4.69 -21.23
C VAL A 106 18.43 5.68 -20.43
N CYS A 107 18.26 5.44 -19.13
CA CYS A 107 17.45 6.30 -18.26
C CYS A 107 18.08 7.67 -18.04
N CYS A 108 19.37 7.73 -17.69
CA CYS A 108 20.10 8.99 -17.54
C CYS A 108 20.12 9.78 -18.84
N HIS A 109 20.39 9.10 -19.96
CA HIS A 109 20.39 9.73 -21.26
C HIS A 109 19.02 10.30 -21.64
N TRP A 110 17.95 9.52 -21.44
CA TRP A 110 16.57 9.96 -21.68
C TRP A 110 16.20 11.20 -20.85
N LEU A 111 16.59 11.22 -19.58
CA LEU A 111 16.35 12.34 -18.67
C LEU A 111 17.11 13.61 -19.08
N LYS A 112 18.33 13.48 -19.62
CA LYS A 112 19.14 14.63 -20.07
C LYS A 112 18.71 15.20 -21.42
N SER A 113 18.59 14.36 -22.46
CA SER A 113 18.50 14.84 -23.84
C SER A 113 17.24 14.43 -24.60
N ARG A 114 16.45 13.47 -24.07
CA ARG A 114 15.32 12.81 -24.77
C ARG A 114 15.67 12.22 -26.15
N ARG A 115 16.96 12.07 -26.47
CA ARG A 115 17.44 11.47 -27.74
C ARG A 115 17.97 10.05 -27.48
N SER A 116 18.20 9.28 -28.54
CA SER A 116 18.88 7.98 -28.50
C SER A 116 20.27 8.14 -27.88
N SER A 117 20.80 7.10 -27.23
CA SER A 117 22.10 7.12 -26.54
C SER A 117 23.15 6.27 -27.29
N THR A 118 24.38 6.75 -27.43
CA THR A 118 25.53 5.90 -27.79
C THR A 118 26.07 5.14 -26.56
N GLY A 119 25.69 5.55 -25.35
CA GLY A 119 25.91 4.84 -24.09
C GLY A 119 27.32 4.97 -23.52
N PHE A 120 28.39 4.99 -24.32
CA PHE A 120 29.78 4.99 -23.84
C PHE A 120 30.56 6.22 -24.27
N TYR A 121 31.31 6.80 -23.34
CA TYR A 121 32.00 8.08 -23.49
C TYR A 121 33.44 8.01 -22.99
N ARG A 122 34.36 8.67 -23.69
CA ARG A 122 35.73 8.97 -23.25
C ARG A 122 35.93 10.48 -23.35
N ASP A 123 36.28 11.13 -22.25
CA ASP A 123 36.50 12.59 -22.21
C ASP A 123 35.33 13.39 -22.82
N GLY A 124 34.09 12.95 -22.56
CA GLY A 124 32.87 13.56 -23.09
C GLY A 124 32.56 13.25 -24.57
N THR A 125 33.45 12.55 -25.27
CA THR A 125 33.26 12.14 -26.67
C THR A 125 32.74 10.71 -26.75
N HIS A 126 31.87 10.43 -27.73
CA HIS A 126 31.34 9.10 -27.94
C HIS A 126 32.43 8.11 -28.35
N VAL A 127 32.41 6.92 -27.75
CA VAL A 127 33.35 5.83 -28.10
C VAL A 127 33.01 5.19 -29.46
N PHE A 128 31.73 5.29 -29.85
CA PHE A 128 31.15 4.77 -31.07
C PHE A 128 30.71 5.89 -32.01
N GLU A 129 30.77 5.64 -33.31
CA GLU A 129 30.15 6.50 -34.33
C GLU A 129 28.63 6.26 -34.41
N ASP A 130 28.21 5.00 -34.22
CA ASP A 130 26.81 4.56 -34.30
C ASP A 130 26.13 4.45 -32.92
N TRP A 131 24.80 4.46 -32.95
CA TRP A 131 23.95 4.26 -31.77
C TRP A 131 24.00 2.80 -31.29
N LEU A 132 24.05 2.60 -29.97
CA LEU A 132 23.88 1.27 -29.42
C LEU A 132 22.44 0.79 -29.58
N LYS A 133 22.31 -0.45 -30.05
CA LYS A 133 21.01 -1.10 -30.19
C LYS A 133 20.55 -1.63 -28.84
N VAL A 134 19.44 -1.08 -28.36
CA VAL A 134 18.68 -1.64 -27.24
C VAL A 134 17.73 -2.70 -27.79
N ASN A 135 17.91 -3.96 -27.39
CA ASN A 135 17.23 -5.11 -27.98
C ASN A 135 15.88 -5.44 -27.35
N ARG A 136 15.60 -4.89 -26.17
CA ARG A 136 14.36 -5.16 -25.42
C ARG A 136 13.62 -3.87 -25.08
N PRO A 137 12.28 -3.89 -25.03
CA PRO A 137 11.52 -2.78 -24.47
C PRO A 137 11.86 -2.60 -23.00
N MET A 138 11.64 -1.40 -22.47
CA MET A 138 11.75 -1.15 -21.04
C MET A 138 10.55 -1.78 -20.33
N GLU A 139 10.78 -2.71 -19.42
CA GLU A 139 9.74 -3.24 -18.55
C GLU A 139 9.40 -2.28 -17.41
N LEU A 140 10.36 -1.43 -17.04
CA LEU A 140 10.22 -0.41 -16.00
C LEU A 140 10.15 1.00 -16.59
N SER A 141 9.65 1.94 -15.80
CA SER A 141 9.69 3.35 -16.18
C SER A 141 11.12 3.89 -16.13
N VAL A 142 11.42 4.87 -17.00
CA VAL A 142 12.72 5.57 -17.04
C VAL A 142 13.12 6.23 -15.72
N ARG A 143 12.16 6.40 -14.80
CA ARG A 143 12.40 6.95 -13.46
C ARG A 143 12.57 5.89 -12.38
N SER A 144 12.21 4.63 -12.65
CA SER A 144 12.34 3.54 -11.69
C SER A 144 13.80 3.30 -11.32
N SER A 145 14.02 2.83 -10.10
CA SER A 145 15.31 2.41 -9.55
C SER A 145 15.12 1.02 -8.99
N LEU A 146 15.93 0.03 -9.37
CA LEU A 146 15.81 -1.34 -8.87
C LEU A 146 16.43 -1.45 -7.48
N LEU A 147 15.64 -1.10 -6.45
CA LEU A 147 16.14 -1.10 -5.08
C LEU A 147 16.33 -2.54 -4.58
N SER A 148 17.51 -2.83 -4.07
CA SER A 148 17.83 -4.09 -3.37
C SER A 148 18.30 -3.83 -1.93
N HIS A 149 17.71 -2.82 -1.28
CA HIS A 149 17.97 -2.53 0.13
C HIS A 149 17.45 -3.66 1.02
N PRO A 150 18.20 -4.09 2.06
CA PRO A 150 17.74 -5.11 2.99
C PRO A 150 16.30 -4.84 3.44
N THR A 151 15.42 -5.81 3.21
CA THR A 151 13.98 -5.68 3.36
C THR A 151 13.46 -6.75 4.32
N LEU A 152 12.76 -6.30 5.35
CA LEU A 152 12.08 -7.16 6.31
C LEU A 152 10.57 -7.04 6.14
N VAL A 153 9.90 -8.18 5.95
CA VAL A 153 8.43 -8.27 5.95
C VAL A 153 8.00 -9.02 7.20
N ILE A 154 7.26 -8.34 8.07
CA ILE A 154 6.64 -8.93 9.27
C ILE A 154 5.14 -9.06 9.00
N HIS A 155 4.64 -10.30 8.99
CA HIS A 155 3.22 -10.60 8.84
C HIS A 155 2.64 -11.06 10.17
N LEU A 156 1.97 -10.15 10.87
CA LEU A 156 1.19 -10.48 12.05
C LEU A 156 -0.20 -10.90 11.60
N ARG A 157 -0.54 -12.19 11.78
CA ARG A 157 -1.86 -12.70 11.40
C ARG A 157 -2.54 -13.42 12.56
N LEU A 158 -3.86 -13.32 12.60
CA LEU A 158 -4.64 -14.14 13.51
C LEU A 158 -4.43 -15.62 13.15
N GLN A 159 -4.20 -16.48 14.15
CA GLN A 159 -3.98 -17.91 13.94
C GLN A 159 -5.13 -18.57 13.18
N SER A 160 -6.35 -18.04 13.31
CA SER A 160 -7.54 -18.50 12.59
C SER A 160 -7.53 -18.16 11.10
N ILE A 161 -6.75 -17.17 10.68
CA ILE A 161 -6.59 -16.80 9.27
C ILE A 161 -5.48 -17.70 8.69
N PRO A 162 -5.77 -18.46 7.62
CA PRO A 162 -4.75 -19.30 6.99
C PRO A 162 -3.59 -18.43 6.48
N ALA A 163 -2.39 -19.02 6.43
CA ALA A 163 -1.28 -18.42 5.72
C ALA A 163 -1.64 -18.19 4.24
N GLY A 164 -0.94 -17.27 3.57
CA GLY A 164 -1.24 -16.88 2.20
C GLY A 164 -1.75 -15.45 2.07
N GLY A 165 -2.50 -15.24 0.98
CA GLY A 165 -3.14 -13.97 0.69
C GLY A 165 -2.16 -12.90 0.18
N PRO A 166 -2.50 -11.61 0.34
CA PRO A 166 -1.77 -10.51 -0.28
C PRO A 166 -0.30 -10.41 0.16
N VAL A 167 0.00 -10.71 1.43
CA VAL A 167 1.34 -10.55 2.00
C VAL A 167 2.30 -11.64 1.50
N GLU A 168 1.83 -12.89 1.41
CA GLU A 168 2.65 -13.97 0.86
C GLU A 168 2.92 -13.77 -0.63
N MET A 169 1.93 -13.32 -1.40
CA MET A 169 2.14 -12.95 -2.81
C MET A 169 3.18 -11.83 -2.95
N ALA A 170 3.09 -10.77 -2.15
CA ALA A 170 4.10 -9.71 -2.14
C ALA A 170 5.50 -10.23 -1.78
N THR A 171 5.58 -11.16 -0.83
CA THR A 171 6.84 -11.79 -0.42
C THR A 171 7.45 -12.62 -1.56
N GLN A 172 6.63 -13.38 -2.29
CA GLN A 172 7.07 -14.15 -3.46
C GLN A 172 7.55 -13.26 -4.61
N VAL A 173 6.94 -12.07 -4.78
CA VAL A 173 7.37 -11.07 -5.76
C VAL A 173 8.71 -10.45 -5.36
N LEU A 174 8.92 -10.17 -4.08
CA LEU A 174 10.16 -9.56 -3.59
C LEU A 174 11.35 -10.53 -3.58
N ALA A 175 11.15 -11.79 -3.19
CA ALA A 175 12.25 -12.72 -2.93
C ALA A 175 13.30 -12.85 -4.06
N PRO A 176 12.93 -12.89 -5.36
CA PRO A 176 13.90 -12.94 -6.46
C PRO A 176 14.86 -11.75 -6.53
N TYR A 177 14.50 -10.59 -5.97
CA TYR A 177 15.33 -9.38 -5.97
C TYR A 177 16.41 -9.37 -4.87
N PHE A 178 16.50 -10.45 -4.08
CA PHE A 178 17.46 -10.58 -2.97
C PHE A 178 18.28 -11.89 -3.05
N PRO A 179 18.96 -12.15 -4.17
CA PRO A 179 19.65 -13.42 -4.43
C PRO A 179 20.83 -13.66 -3.48
N ASN A 180 21.41 -12.58 -2.95
CA ASN A 180 22.55 -12.61 -2.04
C ASN A 180 22.13 -12.42 -0.57
N GLY A 181 20.85 -12.64 -0.25
CA GLY A 181 20.28 -12.34 1.05
C GLY A 181 19.80 -10.89 1.18
N GLY A 182 19.57 -10.44 2.41
CA GLY A 182 18.99 -9.12 2.70
C GLY A 182 17.47 -9.08 2.72
N PHE A 183 16.78 -10.12 2.23
CA PHE A 183 15.35 -10.28 2.41
C PHE A 183 15.03 -11.26 3.54
N ARG A 184 14.12 -10.86 4.43
CA ARG A 184 13.61 -11.72 5.49
C ARG A 184 12.09 -11.60 5.57
N PHE A 185 11.43 -12.75 5.62
CA PHE A 185 10.00 -12.84 5.86
C PHE A 185 9.75 -13.52 7.21
N ILE A 186 8.93 -12.90 8.05
CA ILE A 186 8.57 -13.38 9.38
C ILE A 186 7.03 -13.46 9.43
N ASP A 187 6.47 -14.67 9.39
CA ASP A 187 5.05 -14.93 9.59
C ASP A 187 4.79 -15.30 11.05
N LEU A 188 4.03 -14.46 11.75
CA LEU A 188 3.72 -14.62 13.17
C LEU A 188 2.21 -14.81 13.33
N PRO A 189 1.75 -16.07 13.34
CA PRO A 189 0.39 -16.35 13.79
C PRO A 189 0.29 -16.04 15.28
N PHE A 190 -0.60 -15.13 15.64
CA PHE A 190 -0.93 -14.85 17.03
C PHE A 190 -2.36 -15.32 17.32
N ASN A 191 -2.55 -15.88 18.51
CA ASN A 191 -3.84 -16.33 18.97
C ASN A 191 -4.32 -15.38 20.06
N ILE A 192 -5.48 -14.80 19.83
CA ILE A 192 -6.15 -13.92 20.78
C ILE A 192 -7.12 -14.70 21.69
N GLY A 193 -7.34 -16.00 21.47
CA GLY A 193 -8.23 -16.84 22.26
C GLY A 193 -9.68 -16.82 21.77
N THR A 194 -9.94 -16.29 20.56
CA THR A 194 -11.25 -16.37 19.92
C THR A 194 -11.43 -17.74 19.26
N LYS A 195 -12.53 -18.44 19.55
CA LYS A 195 -12.89 -19.70 18.86
C LYS A 195 -13.42 -19.49 17.43
N THR A 196 -13.71 -18.25 17.06
CA THR A 196 -14.26 -17.87 15.75
C THR A 196 -13.26 -17.01 14.97
N LEU A 197 -13.14 -17.29 13.66
CA LEU A 197 -12.49 -16.41 12.69
C LEU A 197 -13.14 -15.02 12.78
N MET A 198 -12.38 -13.99 13.14
CA MET A 198 -12.84 -12.61 12.97
C MET A 198 -11.69 -11.76 12.46
N ASP A 199 -11.68 -11.52 11.14
CA ASP A 199 -11.00 -10.41 10.48
C ASP A 199 -11.79 -9.09 10.62
N HIS A 200 -12.87 -9.13 11.40
CA HIS A 200 -13.73 -7.99 11.70
C HIS A 200 -13.17 -7.19 12.87
N SER A 201 -13.39 -5.88 12.85
CA SER A 201 -13.38 -5.06 14.06
C SER A 201 -14.74 -5.20 14.75
N ASP A 202 -14.86 -4.76 16.00
CA ASP A 202 -16.15 -4.75 16.67
C ASP A 202 -17.15 -3.92 15.86
N ASN A 203 -18.30 -4.51 15.53
CA ASN A 203 -19.30 -3.92 14.62
C ASN A 203 -19.94 -2.63 15.16
N SER A 204 -19.75 -2.32 16.44
CA SER A 204 -20.36 -1.15 17.10
C SER A 204 -19.35 -0.04 17.36
N CYS A 205 -18.17 -0.37 17.89
CA CYS A 205 -17.17 0.64 18.25
C CYS A 205 -16.00 0.74 17.27
N GLY A 206 -15.72 -0.30 16.46
CA GLY A 206 -14.55 -0.35 15.59
C GLY A 206 -13.26 -0.82 16.26
N ASP A 207 -13.33 -1.18 17.55
CA ASP A 207 -12.22 -1.72 18.32
C ASP A 207 -11.67 -3.01 17.66
N LEU A 208 -10.37 -3.26 17.81
CA LEU A 208 -9.71 -4.47 17.33
C LEU A 208 -9.90 -5.60 18.36
N PHE A 209 -10.35 -6.77 17.90
CA PHE A 209 -10.41 -7.94 18.77
C PHE A 209 -9.01 -8.39 19.16
N PHE A 210 -8.82 -8.57 20.46
CA PHE A 210 -7.57 -9.09 21.02
C PHE A 210 -7.82 -10.24 22.01
N GLY A 211 -9.08 -10.67 22.18
CA GLY A 211 -9.31 -12.01 22.67
C GLY A 211 -10.69 -12.41 23.12
N ALA A 212 -10.75 -13.42 23.98
CA ALA A 212 -11.98 -13.83 24.65
C ALA A 212 -11.77 -13.98 26.17
N THR A 213 -12.80 -13.64 26.94
CA THR A 213 -12.88 -13.99 28.37
C THR A 213 -12.91 -15.50 28.57
N PRO A 214 -12.60 -16.04 29.78
CA PRO A 214 -12.78 -17.46 30.10
C PRO A 214 -14.21 -17.99 29.81
N GLY A 215 -15.22 -17.11 29.84
CA GLY A 215 -16.60 -17.42 29.46
C GLY A 215 -16.90 -17.34 27.96
N GLY A 216 -15.90 -17.20 27.09
CA GLY A 216 -16.04 -17.17 25.64
C GLY A 216 -16.58 -15.87 25.06
N LYS A 217 -16.75 -14.80 25.86
CA LYS A 217 -17.13 -13.48 25.33
C LYS A 217 -15.93 -12.79 24.72
N ASN A 218 -16.07 -12.30 23.50
CA ASN A 218 -15.03 -11.54 22.80
C ASN A 218 -14.65 -10.26 23.58
N LYS A 219 -13.37 -9.90 23.50
CA LYS A 219 -12.77 -8.66 24.00
C LYS A 219 -12.18 -7.89 22.83
N ALA A 220 -12.41 -6.59 22.82
CA ALA A 220 -11.84 -5.68 21.86
C ALA A 220 -11.22 -4.48 22.57
N SER A 221 -10.22 -3.86 21.97
CA SER A 221 -9.63 -2.62 22.47
C SER A 221 -9.38 -1.64 21.33
N LEU A 222 -9.12 -0.39 21.70
CA LEU A 222 -8.73 0.66 20.81
C LEU A 222 -7.52 0.22 19.94
N PRO A 223 -7.48 0.63 18.65
CA PRO A 223 -6.39 0.28 17.76
C PRO A 223 -5.00 0.55 18.35
N SER A 224 -4.78 1.70 19.01
CA SER A 224 -3.50 2.03 19.64
C SER A 224 -3.06 1.02 20.69
N GLU A 225 -3.93 0.62 21.60
CA GLU A 225 -3.55 -0.33 22.65
C GLU A 225 -3.22 -1.71 22.05
N CYS A 226 -4.02 -2.14 21.06
CA CYS A 226 -3.82 -3.41 20.36
C CYS A 226 -2.51 -3.40 19.57
N LEU A 227 -2.21 -2.31 18.89
CA LEU A 227 -0.97 -2.15 18.15
C LEU A 227 0.24 -2.04 19.07
N ASP A 228 0.16 -1.28 20.18
CA ASP A 228 1.23 -1.22 21.18
C ASP A 228 1.57 -2.61 21.71
N ALA A 229 0.55 -3.40 22.01
CA ALA A 229 0.70 -4.77 22.47
C ALA A 229 1.42 -5.67 21.46
N LEU A 230 1.04 -5.58 20.20
CA LEU A 230 1.52 -6.46 19.13
C LEU A 230 2.87 -6.02 18.56
N LEU A 231 3.13 -4.71 18.52
CA LEU A 231 4.24 -4.09 17.80
C LEU A 231 5.38 -3.66 18.70
N SER A 232 5.16 -3.47 20.01
CA SER A 232 6.24 -3.14 20.96
C SER A 232 7.45 -4.09 20.92
N PRO A 233 7.34 -5.41 20.63
CA PRO A 233 8.52 -6.26 20.48
C PRO A 233 9.40 -5.90 19.28
N PHE A 234 8.91 -5.11 18.33
CA PHE A 234 9.60 -4.72 17.09
C PHE A 234 9.87 -3.22 17.01
N ASP A 235 9.63 -2.45 18.07
CA ASP A 235 9.60 -0.98 18.01
C ASP A 235 10.90 -0.36 17.43
N ASN A 236 12.04 -1.01 17.70
CA ASN A 236 13.35 -0.62 17.19
C ASN A 236 13.55 -0.77 15.67
N ILE A 237 12.72 -1.57 15.00
CA ILE A 237 12.84 -1.88 13.56
C ILE A 237 11.63 -1.43 12.73
N LEU A 238 10.58 -0.90 13.36
CA LEU A 238 9.37 -0.43 12.66
C LEU A 238 9.53 0.99 12.10
N HIS A 239 10.48 1.77 12.61
CA HIS A 239 10.69 3.16 12.20
C HIS A 239 10.89 3.28 10.68
N GLY A 240 10.08 4.12 10.05
CA GLY A 240 10.13 4.36 8.60
C GLY A 240 9.45 3.27 7.77
N GLY A 241 8.92 2.21 8.39
CA GLY A 241 8.27 1.10 7.69
C GLY A 241 6.93 1.46 7.05
N LEU A 242 6.52 0.63 6.08
CA LEU A 242 5.16 0.61 5.53
C LEU A 242 4.30 -0.35 6.37
N PHE A 243 3.28 0.18 7.03
CA PHE A 243 2.29 -0.61 7.76
C PHE A 243 1.02 -0.80 6.93
N VAL A 244 0.52 -2.03 6.83
CA VAL A 244 -0.74 -2.34 6.12
C VAL A 244 -1.71 -3.00 7.07
N LEU A 245 -2.76 -2.28 7.45
CA LEU A 245 -3.79 -2.78 8.34
C LEU A 245 -4.90 -3.47 7.54
N LEU A 246 -4.83 -4.81 7.48
CA LEU A 246 -5.82 -5.67 6.84
C LEU A 246 -7.02 -5.97 7.78
N ALA A 247 -7.70 -4.93 8.24
CA ALA A 247 -8.85 -5.04 9.15
C ALA A 247 -10.12 -4.42 8.56
N CYS A 248 -11.28 -4.76 9.12
CA CYS A 248 -12.54 -4.15 8.72
C CYS A 248 -12.64 -2.67 9.06
N GLY A 249 -13.38 -1.96 8.22
CA GLY A 249 -13.28 -0.52 8.08
C GLY A 249 -13.91 0.31 9.17
N LEU A 250 -14.54 -0.28 10.19
CA LEU A 250 -14.96 0.50 11.35
C LEU A 250 -13.77 1.13 12.08
N VAL A 251 -12.55 0.58 11.95
CA VAL A 251 -11.34 1.19 12.49
C VAL A 251 -11.13 2.62 11.96
N VAL A 252 -11.46 2.88 10.69
CA VAL A 252 -11.29 4.21 10.07
C VAL A 252 -12.60 4.98 9.90
N ARG A 253 -13.76 4.33 10.01
CA ARG A 253 -15.08 4.97 9.94
C ARG A 253 -15.56 5.48 11.30
N ASN A 254 -15.12 4.86 12.39
CA ASN A 254 -15.36 5.35 13.74
C ASN A 254 -14.28 6.39 14.11
N GLU A 255 -14.69 7.58 14.53
CA GLU A 255 -13.79 8.70 14.79
C GLU A 255 -12.78 8.41 15.91
N GLU A 256 -13.24 7.85 17.03
CA GLU A 256 -12.40 7.50 18.18
C GLU A 256 -11.34 6.45 17.79
N CYS A 257 -11.77 5.37 17.10
CA CYS A 257 -10.84 4.36 16.62
C CYS A 257 -9.86 4.91 15.59
N PHE A 258 -10.30 5.82 14.72
CA PHE A 258 -9.42 6.37 13.70
C PHE A 258 -8.37 7.31 14.30
N VAL A 259 -8.74 8.12 15.30
CA VAL A 259 -7.80 8.92 16.09
C VAL A 259 -6.80 8.01 16.80
N SER A 260 -7.28 6.93 17.44
CA SER A 260 -6.42 5.95 18.11
C SER A 260 -5.45 5.25 17.13
N LEU A 261 -5.89 4.90 15.92
CA LEU A 261 -5.00 4.37 14.88
C LEU A 261 -3.92 5.40 14.50
N GLN A 262 -4.30 6.66 14.30
CA GLN A 262 -3.35 7.73 13.97
C GLN A 262 -2.29 7.91 15.07
N ASP A 263 -2.70 7.87 16.34
CA ASP A 263 -1.77 7.97 17.47
C ASP A 263 -0.78 6.78 17.49
N ALA A 264 -1.24 5.57 17.17
CA ALA A 264 -0.39 4.39 17.03
C ALA A 264 0.64 4.52 15.89
N VAL A 265 0.22 5.07 14.75
CA VAL A 265 1.08 5.31 13.58
C VAL A 265 2.22 6.26 13.92
N VAL A 266 1.93 7.34 14.64
CA VAL A 266 2.96 8.29 15.10
C VAL A 266 3.86 7.65 16.14
N ARG A 267 3.29 6.94 17.11
CA ARG A 267 4.05 6.31 18.20
C ARG A 267 5.07 5.28 17.70
N HIS A 268 4.65 4.38 16.80
CA HIS A 268 5.53 3.39 16.17
C HIS A 268 6.31 3.93 14.96
N ARG A 269 6.17 5.22 14.66
CA ARG A 269 6.97 5.94 13.68
C ARG A 269 6.93 5.33 12.27
N PHE A 270 5.80 4.78 11.86
CA PHE A 270 5.62 4.29 10.50
C PHE A 270 5.67 5.45 9.50
N SER A 271 6.46 5.33 8.43
CA SER A 271 6.48 6.37 7.39
C SER A 271 5.13 6.44 6.67
N SER A 272 4.49 5.28 6.50
CA SER A 272 3.29 5.12 5.71
C SER A 272 2.39 4.06 6.32
N THR A 273 1.08 4.30 6.34
CA THR A 273 0.08 3.31 6.76
C THR A 273 -1.06 3.23 5.77
N ILE A 274 -1.42 2.01 5.37
CA ILE A 274 -2.56 1.71 4.49
C ILE A 274 -3.67 1.06 5.31
N ALA A 275 -4.88 1.60 5.21
CA ALA A 275 -6.09 1.06 5.83
C ALA A 275 -7.30 1.11 4.88
N PHE A 276 -8.39 0.45 5.24
CA PHE A 276 -9.55 0.22 4.38
C PHE A 276 -10.84 0.57 5.12
N ASP A 277 -11.87 1.10 4.44
CA ASP A 277 -13.17 1.41 5.06
C ASP A 277 -14.31 0.43 4.75
N ALA A 278 -14.03 -0.69 4.07
CA ALA A 278 -15.00 -1.75 3.85
C ALA A 278 -15.51 -2.33 5.18
N GLU A 279 -16.83 -2.37 5.38
CA GLU A 279 -17.44 -2.96 6.59
C GLU A 279 -17.00 -4.41 6.83
N ARG A 280 -16.85 -5.17 5.74
CA ARG A 280 -16.35 -6.56 5.75
C ARG A 280 -15.24 -6.66 4.73
N LEU A 281 -14.03 -6.26 5.14
CA LEU A 281 -12.88 -6.30 4.25
C LEU A 281 -12.60 -7.74 3.83
N GLN A 282 -12.62 -8.01 2.51
CA GLN A 282 -12.16 -9.27 1.97
C GLN A 282 -10.70 -9.08 1.58
N THR A 283 -9.78 -9.54 2.42
CA THR A 283 -8.34 -9.31 2.26
C THR A 283 -7.82 -9.73 0.89
N ILE A 284 -8.37 -10.81 0.31
CA ILE A 284 -8.00 -11.25 -1.04
C ILE A 284 -8.23 -10.18 -2.13
N LEU A 285 -9.21 -9.29 -1.96
CA LEU A 285 -9.48 -8.20 -2.91
C LEU A 285 -8.44 -7.07 -2.84
N THR A 286 -7.62 -7.03 -1.79
CA THR A 286 -6.52 -6.06 -1.61
C THR A 286 -5.22 -6.50 -2.28
N SER A 287 -5.13 -7.73 -2.77
CA SER A 287 -3.89 -8.33 -3.30
C SER A 287 -3.24 -7.51 -4.40
N ASN A 288 -3.99 -7.11 -5.43
CA ASN A 288 -3.43 -6.32 -6.52
C ASN A 288 -2.91 -4.95 -6.05
N LEU A 289 -3.56 -4.37 -5.04
CA LEU A 289 -3.11 -3.11 -4.46
C LEU A 289 -1.79 -3.31 -3.73
N ILE A 290 -1.73 -4.29 -2.83
CA ILE A 290 -0.57 -4.54 -1.99
C ILE A 290 0.64 -4.93 -2.85
N MET A 291 0.46 -5.85 -3.80
CA MET A 291 1.52 -6.21 -4.76
C MET A 291 1.98 -4.98 -5.54
N GLY A 292 1.05 -4.21 -6.11
CA GLY A 292 1.39 -3.04 -6.93
C GLY A 292 2.07 -1.91 -6.13
N VAL A 293 1.73 -1.73 -4.85
CA VAL A 293 2.41 -0.79 -3.95
C VAL A 293 3.80 -1.31 -3.59
N VAL A 294 3.91 -2.59 -3.21
CA VAL A 294 5.17 -3.20 -2.80
C VAL A 294 6.18 -3.19 -3.94
N GLU A 295 5.78 -3.62 -5.13
CA GLU A 295 6.63 -3.59 -6.32
C GLU A 295 7.13 -2.17 -6.60
N ARG A 296 6.22 -1.19 -6.63
CA ARG A 296 6.59 0.19 -6.92
C ARG A 296 7.48 0.83 -5.86
N MET A 297 7.27 0.52 -4.58
CA MET A 297 8.07 1.10 -3.51
C MET A 297 9.42 0.40 -3.34
N PHE A 298 9.40 -0.93 -3.22
CA PHE A 298 10.56 -1.72 -2.83
C PHE A 298 11.36 -2.21 -4.02
N ILE A 299 10.73 -2.37 -5.20
CA ILE A 299 11.44 -2.73 -6.43
C ILE A 299 11.73 -1.47 -7.23
N GLU A 300 10.77 -0.57 -7.46
CA GLU A 300 10.97 0.60 -8.34
C GLU A 300 11.41 1.89 -7.64
N GLY A 301 11.44 1.90 -6.30
CA GLY A 301 11.89 3.05 -5.51
C GLY A 301 10.96 4.27 -5.54
N TYR A 302 9.69 4.10 -5.87
CA TYR A 302 8.73 5.21 -5.87
C TYR A 302 8.29 5.59 -4.45
N PRO A 303 8.05 6.89 -4.20
CA PRO A 303 7.32 7.33 -3.02
C PRO A 303 5.94 6.67 -2.93
N VAL A 304 5.49 6.33 -1.72
CA VAL A 304 4.23 5.61 -1.50
C VAL A 304 3.02 6.29 -2.15
N GLN A 305 2.99 7.63 -2.20
CA GLN A 305 1.87 8.39 -2.76
C GLN A 305 1.76 8.17 -4.27
N MET A 306 2.91 8.10 -4.97
CA MET A 306 2.96 7.76 -6.38
C MET A 306 2.62 6.29 -6.62
N ALA A 307 3.22 5.40 -5.82
CA ALA A 307 2.97 3.95 -5.90
C ALA A 307 1.48 3.62 -5.72
N MET A 308 0.84 4.25 -4.74
CA MET A 308 -0.59 4.09 -4.42
C MET A 308 -1.47 4.47 -5.61
N SER A 309 -1.22 5.64 -6.23
CA SER A 309 -2.04 6.13 -7.35
C SER A 309 -2.01 5.17 -8.54
N GLU A 310 -0.84 4.64 -8.89
CA GLU A 310 -0.70 3.68 -9.98
C GLU A 310 -1.30 2.30 -9.61
N ALA A 311 -1.00 1.79 -8.42
CA ALA A 311 -1.49 0.49 -7.95
C ALA A 311 -3.02 0.44 -7.84
N LEU A 312 -3.67 1.54 -7.44
CA LEU A 312 -5.12 1.66 -7.46
C LEU A 312 -5.69 1.58 -8.88
N GLY A 313 -5.01 2.19 -9.86
CA GLY A 313 -5.37 2.09 -11.27
C GLY A 313 -5.53 0.64 -11.76
N GLU A 314 -4.70 -0.25 -11.23
CA GLU A 314 -4.64 -1.69 -11.55
C GLU A 314 -5.57 -2.56 -10.67
N SER A 315 -5.99 -2.03 -9.52
CA SER A 315 -6.79 -2.73 -8.51
C SER A 315 -8.28 -2.77 -8.83
N SER A 316 -8.64 -3.41 -9.94
CA SER A 316 -10.03 -3.42 -10.45
C SER A 316 -11.06 -4.03 -9.50
N ARG A 317 -10.69 -5.02 -8.69
CA ARG A 317 -11.60 -5.72 -7.78
C ARG A 317 -11.85 -4.95 -6.48
N LEU A 318 -10.91 -4.11 -6.06
CA LEU A 318 -11.03 -3.32 -4.83
C LEU A 318 -12.05 -2.18 -4.97
N ARG A 319 -12.22 -1.68 -6.20
CA ARG A 319 -13.05 -0.53 -6.58
C ARG A 319 -14.44 -0.48 -5.94
N TYR A 320 -15.14 -1.61 -5.92
CA TYR A 320 -16.50 -1.70 -5.40
C TYR A 320 -16.57 -2.05 -3.91
N HIS A 321 -15.44 -2.44 -3.35
CA HIS A 321 -15.39 -3.10 -2.07
C HIS A 321 -14.99 -2.15 -0.95
N SER A 322 -13.96 -1.35 -1.19
CA SER A 322 -13.37 -0.49 -0.17
C SER A 322 -12.81 0.79 -0.78
N ASN A 323 -12.94 1.89 -0.06
CA ASN A 323 -12.01 3.00 -0.20
C ASN A 323 -10.71 2.65 0.55
N VAL A 324 -9.64 3.38 0.24
CA VAL A 324 -8.31 3.15 0.82
C VAL A 324 -7.87 4.43 1.51
N TYR A 325 -7.33 4.31 2.71
CA TYR A 325 -6.72 5.40 3.45
C TYR A 325 -5.22 5.21 3.41
N LEU A 326 -4.51 6.29 3.06
CA LEU A 326 -3.07 6.39 3.17
C LEU A 326 -2.75 7.47 4.19
N LEU A 327 -2.08 7.07 5.26
CA LEU A 327 -1.53 7.97 6.25
C LEU A 327 -0.03 8.04 5.99
N THR A 328 0.52 9.24 5.90
CA THR A 328 1.95 9.45 5.66
C THR A 328 2.53 10.36 6.72
N LEU A 329 3.60 9.92 7.36
CA LEU A 329 4.26 10.61 8.45
C LEU A 329 5.55 11.24 7.92
N ALA A 330 5.61 12.57 8.01
CA ALA A 330 6.81 13.34 7.75
C ALA A 330 7.34 13.92 9.06
N TYR A 331 8.65 14.10 9.15
CA TYR A 331 9.29 14.73 10.30
C TYR A 331 9.83 16.09 9.87
N THR A 332 9.58 17.10 10.69
CA THR A 332 10.28 18.39 10.64
C THR A 332 11.27 18.46 11.81
N ASP A 333 12.00 19.55 11.97
CA ASP A 333 12.93 19.72 13.10
C ASP A 333 12.22 19.76 14.47
N THR A 334 10.91 20.05 14.50
CA THR A 334 10.17 20.29 15.76
C THR A 334 8.89 19.46 15.91
N THR A 335 8.31 19.01 14.81
CA THR A 335 7.04 18.29 14.81
C THR A 335 7.05 17.09 13.88
N SER A 336 6.25 16.09 14.22
CA SER A 336 5.83 15.05 13.29
C SER A 336 4.50 15.47 12.64
N ARG A 337 4.43 15.39 11.32
CA ARG A 337 3.26 15.78 10.53
C ARG A 337 2.65 14.56 9.87
N LEU A 338 1.44 14.20 10.29
CA LEU A 338 0.65 13.11 9.75
C LEU A 338 -0.34 13.64 8.71
N THR A 339 -0.14 13.29 7.44
CA THR A 339 -1.06 13.62 6.35
C THR A 339 -1.96 12.44 6.04
N ILE A 340 -3.26 12.70 5.91
CA ILE A 340 -4.27 11.66 5.66
C ILE A 340 -4.91 11.88 4.30
N THR A 341 -4.83 10.87 3.44
CA THR A 341 -5.44 10.88 2.11
C THR A 341 -6.39 9.71 1.97
N LYS A 342 -7.63 9.99 1.54
CA LYS A 342 -8.62 8.98 1.20
C LYS A 342 -8.72 8.81 -0.32
N PHE A 343 -8.52 7.58 -0.78
CA PHE A 343 -8.73 7.19 -2.16
C PHE A 343 -10.08 6.51 -2.32
N MET A 344 -10.96 7.11 -3.12
CA MET A 344 -12.31 6.63 -3.34
C MET A 344 -12.48 6.23 -4.80
N TRP A 345 -13.11 5.10 -5.04
CA TRP A 345 -13.47 4.77 -6.40
C TRP A 345 -14.73 5.53 -6.82
N SER A 346 -14.75 6.00 -8.06
CA SER A 346 -15.87 6.73 -8.64
C SER A 346 -16.23 6.13 -9.99
N HIS A 347 -17.54 6.07 -10.23
CA HIS A 347 -18.09 5.72 -11.53
C HIS A 347 -19.30 6.58 -11.81
N ARG A 348 -19.32 7.16 -13.01
CA ARG A 348 -20.36 8.12 -13.40
C ARG A 348 -21.77 7.60 -13.11
N ASP A 349 -22.00 6.34 -13.43
CA ASP A 349 -23.35 5.76 -13.41
C ASP A 349 -23.71 5.08 -12.07
N ILE A 350 -22.78 4.53 -11.30
CA ILE A 350 -23.11 3.69 -10.12
C ILE A 350 -22.50 4.18 -8.80
N TRP A 351 -21.50 5.06 -8.89
CA TRP A 351 -20.80 5.58 -7.74
C TRP A 351 -20.33 7.02 -8.00
N PRO A 352 -21.23 7.94 -8.37
CA PRO A 352 -20.87 9.29 -8.78
C PRO A 352 -20.15 10.01 -7.66
N TRP A 353 -18.92 10.44 -7.94
CA TRP A 353 -18.06 11.15 -6.99
C TRP A 353 -17.75 10.37 -5.70
N GLY A 354 -17.74 9.03 -5.75
CA GLY A 354 -17.45 8.22 -4.56
C GLY A 354 -18.62 8.08 -3.59
N ALA A 355 -19.80 8.61 -3.92
CA ALA A 355 -21.04 8.35 -3.19
C ALA A 355 -21.80 7.15 -3.78
N PRO A 356 -22.14 6.12 -2.98
CA PRO A 356 -22.85 4.94 -3.47
C PRO A 356 -24.27 5.34 -3.88
N LEU A 357 -24.70 4.90 -5.06
CA LEU A 357 -26.09 5.00 -5.47
C LEU A 357 -26.93 3.93 -4.77
N LEU A 358 -28.06 4.35 -4.19
CA LEU A 358 -29.02 3.41 -3.62
C LEU A 358 -29.57 2.51 -4.73
N THR A 359 -29.51 1.19 -4.52
CA THR A 359 -30.08 0.20 -5.46
C THR A 359 -31.58 0.40 -5.66
N GLN A 360 -32.26 0.93 -4.65
CA GLN A 360 -33.70 1.20 -4.66
C GLN A 360 -33.98 2.68 -4.39
N CYS A 361 -35.03 3.21 -5.00
CA CYS A 361 -35.53 4.54 -4.67
C CYS A 361 -36.00 4.56 -3.21
N PRO A 362 -35.50 5.47 -2.37
CA PRO A 362 -35.93 5.54 -0.97
C PRO A 362 -37.41 5.92 -0.81
N GLN A 363 -38.02 6.53 -1.83
CA GLN A 363 -39.43 6.92 -1.79
C GLN A 363 -40.40 5.79 -2.16
N CYS A 364 -40.06 4.92 -3.13
CA CYS A 364 -41.00 3.92 -3.65
C CYS A 364 -40.45 2.49 -3.73
N GLY A 365 -39.20 2.25 -3.34
CA GLY A 365 -38.56 0.93 -3.39
C GLY A 365 -38.22 0.41 -4.79
N CYS A 366 -38.54 1.16 -5.86
CA CYS A 366 -38.26 0.75 -7.23
C CYS A 366 -36.74 0.62 -7.47
N ILE A 367 -36.33 -0.53 -8.00
CA ILE A 367 -34.94 -0.79 -8.41
C ILE A 367 -34.54 0.22 -9.48
N GLN A 368 -33.42 0.90 -9.24
CA GLN A 368 -32.92 1.93 -10.15
C GLN A 368 -32.18 1.28 -11.33
N VAL A 369 -32.70 1.52 -12.54
CA VAL A 369 -32.02 1.20 -13.83
C VAL A 369 -31.52 2.46 -14.55
N GLN A 370 -32.01 3.64 -14.17
CA GLN A 370 -31.57 4.93 -14.68
C GLN A 370 -30.92 5.76 -13.58
N TRP A 371 -29.81 6.40 -13.90
CA TRP A 371 -28.78 6.71 -12.90
C TRP A 371 -28.92 8.05 -12.16
N PHE A 372 -30.00 8.82 -12.37
CA PHE A 372 -30.21 10.11 -11.66
C PHE A 372 -31.69 10.44 -11.38
N LYS A 373 -32.61 9.55 -11.76
CA LYS A 373 -34.05 9.74 -11.60
C LYS A 373 -34.70 8.39 -11.36
N CYS A 374 -35.64 8.36 -10.42
CA CYS A 374 -36.45 7.17 -10.17
C CYS A 374 -37.13 6.67 -11.46
N ALA A 375 -36.87 5.41 -11.81
CA ALA A 375 -37.47 4.75 -12.98
C ALA A 375 -38.99 4.59 -12.88
N ASN A 376 -39.55 4.56 -11.67
CA ASN A 376 -41.00 4.60 -11.46
C ASN A 376 -41.53 6.03 -11.66
N ASN A 377 -42.25 6.25 -12.76
CA ASN A 377 -42.89 7.54 -13.07
C ASN A 377 -44.00 7.94 -12.08
N GLU A 378 -44.56 6.98 -11.33
CA GLU A 378 -45.55 7.22 -10.27
C GLU A 378 -44.90 7.61 -8.93
N CYS A 379 -43.57 7.51 -8.82
CA CYS A 379 -42.83 7.86 -7.62
C CYS A 379 -43.13 9.32 -7.22
N GLY A 380 -43.49 9.53 -5.96
CA GLY A 380 -43.77 10.86 -5.42
C GLY A 380 -45.05 11.54 -5.93
N LYS A 381 -45.85 10.90 -6.79
CA LYS A 381 -47.12 11.50 -7.25
C LYS A 381 -48.15 11.68 -6.13
N VAL A 382 -48.24 10.71 -5.21
CA VAL A 382 -49.15 10.77 -4.05
C VAL A 382 -48.87 12.00 -3.17
N ASN A 383 -47.61 12.43 -3.10
CA ASN A 383 -47.17 13.54 -2.26
C ASN A 383 -46.89 14.81 -3.08
N GLY A 384 -47.20 14.83 -4.38
CA GLY A 384 -46.91 15.96 -5.27
C GLY A 384 -45.43 16.23 -5.55
N SER A 385 -44.49 15.43 -5.04
CA SER A 385 -43.05 15.65 -5.18
C SER A 385 -42.47 15.23 -6.54
N GLY A 386 -43.22 14.41 -7.29
CA GLY A 386 -42.75 13.77 -8.52
C GLY A 386 -41.61 12.77 -8.28
N PRO A 387 -41.03 12.18 -9.35
CA PRO A 387 -39.98 11.18 -9.21
C PRO A 387 -38.72 11.74 -8.54
N GLN A 388 -38.22 11.03 -7.53
CA GLN A 388 -36.97 11.39 -6.85
C GLN A 388 -35.85 11.59 -7.88
N LYS A 389 -35.20 12.76 -7.81
CA LYS A 389 -33.96 13.05 -8.53
C LYS A 389 -32.80 12.95 -7.55
N PHE A 390 -31.72 12.30 -7.97
CA PHE A 390 -30.49 12.20 -7.18
C PHE A 390 -29.49 13.22 -7.71
N ARG A 391 -28.96 14.06 -6.83
CA ARG A 391 -27.92 15.04 -7.17
C ARG A 391 -26.66 14.67 -6.39
N PHE A 392 -25.57 14.54 -7.13
CA PHE A 392 -24.25 14.29 -6.57
C PHE A 392 -23.36 15.46 -6.94
N THR A 393 -22.66 15.99 -5.95
CA THR A 393 -21.70 17.07 -6.14
C THR A 393 -20.32 16.52 -5.85
N LYS A 394 -19.35 16.94 -6.67
CA LYS A 394 -17.95 16.70 -6.38
C LYS A 394 -17.60 17.49 -5.12
N ALA A 395 -17.09 16.83 -4.09
CA ALA A 395 -16.59 17.53 -2.91
C ALA A 395 -15.45 18.48 -3.31
N PRO A 396 -15.26 19.60 -2.59
CA PRO A 396 -14.08 20.45 -2.79
C PRO A 396 -12.80 19.61 -2.63
N ASP A 397 -11.73 20.02 -3.31
CA ASP A 397 -10.38 19.44 -3.18
C ASP A 397 -10.20 17.98 -3.65
N ILE A 398 -11.24 17.35 -4.21
CA ILE A 398 -11.08 16.04 -4.85
C ILE A 398 -10.24 16.16 -6.12
N THR A 399 -9.17 15.39 -6.19
CA THR A 399 -8.35 15.20 -7.39
C THR A 399 -8.75 13.91 -8.12
N LEU A 400 -8.93 13.99 -9.43
CA LEU A 400 -9.18 12.81 -10.26
C LEU A 400 -7.84 12.15 -10.58
N LEU A 401 -7.60 10.93 -10.11
CA LEU A 401 -6.43 10.17 -10.52
C LEU A 401 -6.59 9.79 -11.99
N LYS A 402 -5.53 10.02 -12.79
CA LYS A 402 -5.58 9.88 -14.26
C LYS A 402 -6.12 8.51 -14.63
N PRO A 403 -7.30 8.42 -15.27
CA PRO A 403 -7.89 7.13 -15.60
C PRO A 403 -7.03 6.44 -16.65
N ARG A 404 -6.63 5.19 -16.39
CA ARG A 404 -6.14 4.31 -17.46
C ARG A 404 -7.30 4.03 -18.42
N LYS A 405 -7.39 4.78 -19.53
CA LYS A 405 -8.25 4.63 -20.73
C LYS A 405 -9.77 4.34 -20.55
N ARG A 406 -10.30 4.16 -19.35
CA ARG A 406 -11.73 3.89 -19.12
C ARG A 406 -12.48 5.19 -18.89
N SER A 407 -13.38 5.52 -19.81
CA SER A 407 -14.08 6.81 -19.88
C SER A 407 -15.05 7.09 -18.71
N ASN A 408 -15.48 6.06 -17.95
CA ASN A 408 -16.59 6.20 -16.99
C ASN A 408 -16.21 5.92 -15.53
N SER A 409 -14.97 5.53 -15.23
CA SER A 409 -14.54 5.20 -13.87
C SER A 409 -13.13 5.67 -13.59
N ALA A 410 -12.90 6.15 -12.38
CA ALA A 410 -11.58 6.57 -11.92
C ALA A 410 -11.48 6.45 -10.41
N TRP A 411 -10.26 6.50 -9.90
CA TRP A 411 -10.03 6.76 -8.49
C TRP A 411 -10.00 8.27 -8.25
N LEU A 412 -10.52 8.67 -7.10
CA LEU A 412 -10.54 10.02 -6.58
C LEU A 412 -9.58 10.05 -5.40
N GLU A 413 -8.74 11.06 -5.36
CA GLU A 413 -7.91 11.38 -4.21
C GLU A 413 -8.58 12.53 -3.44
N MET A 414 -8.81 12.34 -2.14
CA MET A 414 -9.43 13.32 -1.26
C MET A 414 -8.55 13.54 -0.03
N PRO A 415 -7.95 14.72 0.12
CA PRO A 415 -7.25 15.10 1.35
C PRO A 415 -8.23 15.11 2.52
N MET A 416 -7.91 14.39 3.60
CA MET A 416 -8.75 14.33 4.80
C MET A 416 -8.28 15.29 5.91
N GLY A 417 -7.05 15.81 5.79
CA GLY A 417 -6.47 16.75 6.74
C GLY A 417 -5.03 16.42 7.08
N VAL A 418 -4.47 17.24 7.96
CA VAL A 418 -3.12 17.13 8.51
C VAL A 418 -3.22 17.23 10.02
N ARG A 419 -2.54 16.35 10.74
CA ARG A 419 -2.34 16.45 12.19
C ARG A 419 -0.86 16.65 12.49
N GLU A 420 -0.57 17.60 13.38
CA GLU A 420 0.78 17.83 13.86
C GLU A 420 0.90 17.28 15.29
N PHE A 421 2.05 16.68 15.56
CA PHE A 421 2.39 16.11 16.85
C PHE A 421 3.74 16.71 17.26
N PRO A 422 3.92 17.09 18.54
CA PRO A 422 5.23 17.50 19.02
C PRO A 422 6.20 16.32 18.87
N LEU A 423 7.43 16.58 18.44
CA LEU A 423 8.47 15.56 18.51
C LEU A 423 8.70 15.20 19.97
N HIS A 424 8.36 13.97 20.34
CA HIS A 424 8.84 13.43 21.60
C HIS A 424 10.36 13.24 21.48
N VAL A 425 11.10 14.10 22.18
CA VAL A 425 12.52 13.89 22.46
C VAL A 425 12.57 12.67 23.38
N SER A 426 12.72 11.49 22.76
CA SER A 426 12.87 10.20 23.43
C SER A 426 14.23 10.09 24.08
#